data_AF-A0A8J8BK38-F1
#
_entry.id   AF-A0A8J8BK38-F1
#
_cell.length_a   1.000
_cell.length_b   1.000
_cell.length_c   1.000
_cell.angle_alpha   90.00
_cell.angle_beta   90.00
_cell.angle_gamma   90.00
#
_symmetry.space_group_name_H-M   'P 1'
#
loop_
_entity.id
_entity.type
_entity.pdbx_description
1 polymer ?
#
loop_
_entity_poly.entity_id
_entity_poly.type
_entity_poly.pdbx_seq_one_letter_code
_entity_poly.pdbx_strand_id
1 'polypeptide(L)'
;PTVYDMVGVKPPETITGKSLLPIITGKETENRVVIGKNIFDKFIRYGDLKLIIQGVDHIFLYNITADPGEKNDLLKEMPDEAVKLEALLYSKENEDE
;
A
#
# COMPACT_ATOMS: atom_id res chain seq x y z
N PRO A 1 -0.58 -14.79 6.02
CA PRO A 1 0.04 -16.03 6.55
C PRO A 1 0.65 -15.94 7.97
N THR A 2 0.49 -14.84 8.72
CA THR A 2 1.06 -14.72 10.09
C THR A 2 0.67 -15.87 11.02
N VAL A 3 -0.62 -16.26 11.04
CA VAL A 3 -1.09 -17.38 11.90
C VAL A 3 -0.47 -18.72 11.49
N TYR A 4 -0.31 -18.98 10.18
CA TYR A 4 0.35 -20.17 9.65
C TYR A 4 1.78 -20.30 10.18
N ASP A 5 2.55 -19.21 10.12
CA ASP A 5 3.90 -19.17 10.66
C ASP A 5 3.93 -19.39 12.18
N MET A 6 2.96 -18.84 12.93
CA MET A 6 2.89 -19.01 14.38
C MET A 6 2.72 -20.47 14.79
N VAL A 7 1.96 -21.24 14.00
CA VAL A 7 1.69 -22.66 14.28
C VAL A 7 2.63 -23.60 13.52
N GLY A 8 3.60 -23.08 12.78
CA GLY A 8 4.59 -23.88 12.05
C GLY A 8 4.04 -24.64 10.84
N VAL A 9 2.96 -24.16 10.22
CA VAL A 9 2.33 -24.79 9.05
C VAL A 9 2.59 -23.94 7.80
N LYS A 10 2.88 -24.56 6.65
CA LYS A 10 3.06 -23.84 5.38
C LYS A 10 1.72 -23.26 4.91
N PRO A 11 1.62 -21.96 4.59
CA PRO A 11 0.41 -21.39 4.00
C PRO A 11 0.15 -21.96 2.59
N PRO A 12 -1.12 -22.04 2.15
CA PRO A 12 -1.45 -22.30 0.76
C PRO A 12 -0.77 -21.31 -0.19
N GLU A 13 -0.41 -21.78 -1.39
CA GLU A 13 0.26 -20.94 -2.42
C GLU A 13 -0.64 -19.81 -2.93
N THR A 14 -1.95 -19.88 -2.69
CA THR A 14 -2.93 -18.84 -3.03
C THR A 14 -2.89 -17.63 -2.09
N ILE A 15 -2.14 -17.68 -0.98
CA ILE A 15 -2.01 -16.54 -0.07
C ILE A 15 -0.93 -15.59 -0.59
N THR A 16 -1.35 -14.41 -1.04
CA THR A 16 -0.45 -13.34 -1.52
C THR A 16 0.18 -12.52 -0.39
N GLY A 17 -0.50 -12.42 0.76
CA GLY A 17 -0.01 -11.66 1.91
C GLY A 17 1.29 -12.24 2.49
N LYS A 18 2.15 -11.38 3.04
CA LYS A 18 3.37 -11.78 3.76
C LYS A 18 3.13 -11.85 5.26
N SER A 19 3.89 -12.70 5.96
CA SER A 19 3.79 -12.81 7.42
C SER A 19 4.23 -11.53 8.12
N LEU A 20 3.58 -11.18 9.22
CA LEU A 20 3.96 -10.03 10.06
C LEU A 20 4.89 -10.42 11.20
N LEU A 21 5.10 -11.72 11.47
CA LEU A 21 5.95 -12.16 12.58
C LEU A 21 7.39 -11.62 12.51
N PRO A 22 8.08 -11.59 11.35
CA PRO A 22 9.42 -11.02 11.28
C PRO A 22 9.46 -9.55 11.72
N ILE A 23 8.42 -8.78 11.40
CA ILE A 23 8.29 -7.37 11.80
C ILE A 23 8.05 -7.26 13.31
N ILE A 24 7.06 -7.99 13.83
CA ILE A 24 6.69 -7.96 15.26
C ILE A 24 7.85 -8.39 16.16
N THR A 25 8.66 -9.34 15.69
CA THR A 25 9.83 -9.85 16.43
C THR A 25 11.10 -9.02 16.22
N GLY A 26 11.03 -7.92 15.47
CA GLY A 26 12.17 -7.02 15.21
C GLY A 26 13.24 -7.61 14.29
N LYS A 27 12.92 -8.70 13.57
CA LYS A 27 13.83 -9.32 12.58
C LYS A 27 13.82 -8.55 11.25
N GLU A 28 12.74 -7.84 10.95
CA GLU A 28 12.59 -7.00 9.76
C GLU A 28 11.96 -5.65 10.12
N THR A 29 12.33 -4.61 9.38
CA THR A 29 11.73 -3.26 9.47
C THR A 29 11.44 -2.77 8.06
N GLU A 30 10.52 -3.43 7.36
CA GLU A 30 10.29 -3.15 5.93
C GLU A 30 9.03 -2.30 5.73
N ASN A 31 9.16 -1.25 4.90
CA ASN A 31 8.02 -0.51 4.35
C ASN A 31 7.34 -1.37 3.29
N ARG A 32 6.20 -1.96 3.66
CA ARG A 32 5.41 -2.76 2.72
C ARG A 32 4.49 -1.84 1.91
N VAL A 33 4.44 -2.12 0.61
CA VAL A 33 3.40 -1.54 -0.26
C VAL A 33 2.08 -2.17 0.13
N VAL A 34 1.06 -1.33 0.32
CA VAL A 34 -0.33 -1.76 0.51
C VAL A 34 -1.15 -1.17 -0.61
N ILE A 35 -1.79 -2.02 -1.39
CA ILE A 35 -2.74 -1.62 -2.44
C ILE A 35 -4.16 -1.98 -2.01
N GLY A 36 -5.13 -1.21 -2.48
CA GLY A 36 -6.52 -1.58 -2.35
C GLY A 36 -7.34 -0.96 -3.48
N LYS A 37 -8.39 -1.67 -3.88
CA LYS A 37 -9.23 -1.33 -5.02
C LYS A 37 -10.67 -1.65 -4.70
N ASN A 38 -11.56 -0.75 -5.09
CA ASN A 38 -13.00 -0.98 -5.16
C ASN A 38 -13.49 -0.68 -6.59
N ILE A 39 -14.80 -0.63 -6.81
CA ILE A 39 -15.38 -0.42 -8.16
C ILE A 39 -15.01 0.95 -8.77
N PHE A 40 -14.80 1.97 -7.93
CA PHE A 40 -14.59 3.36 -8.34
C PHE A 40 -13.21 3.91 -8.01
N ASP A 41 -12.56 3.36 -6.98
CA ASP A 41 -11.34 3.91 -6.40
C ASP A 41 -10.25 2.86 -6.32
N LYS A 42 -9.01 3.31 -6.43
CA LYS A 42 -7.81 2.54 -6.10
C LYS A 42 -6.88 3.39 -5.27
N PHE A 43 -6.11 2.74 -4.41
CA PHE A 43 -5.10 3.40 -3.62
C PHE A 43 -3.83 2.56 -3.51
N ILE A 44 -2.74 3.26 -3.29
CA ILE A 44 -1.47 2.70 -2.85
C ILE A 44 -0.97 3.46 -1.63
N ARG A 45 -0.46 2.74 -0.64
CA ARG A 45 0.32 3.29 0.47
C ARG A 45 1.73 2.74 0.42
N TYR A 46 2.71 3.64 0.50
CA TYR A 46 4.12 3.28 0.64
C TYR A 46 4.79 4.23 1.63
N GLY A 47 5.27 3.67 2.74
CA GLY A 47 5.75 4.44 3.88
C GLY A 47 4.64 5.34 4.43
N ASP A 48 4.94 6.64 4.50
CA ASP A 48 4.04 7.67 5.03
C ASP A 48 3.04 8.17 4.00
N LEU A 49 3.29 7.97 2.71
CA LEU A 49 2.46 8.51 1.65
C LEU A 49 1.38 7.53 1.22
N LYS A 50 0.19 8.06 0.94
CA LYS A 50 -0.91 7.37 0.30
C LYS A 50 -1.41 8.17 -0.88
N LEU A 51 -1.51 7.50 -2.03
CA LEU A 51 -2.12 8.03 -3.24
C LEU A 51 -3.47 7.35 -3.46
N ILE A 52 -4.48 8.15 -3.78
CA ILE A 52 -5.84 7.69 -4.10
C ILE A 52 -6.17 8.17 -5.50
N ILE A 53 -6.67 7.28 -6.35
CA ILE A 53 -7.26 7.61 -7.65
C ILE A 53 -8.74 7.27 -7.55
N GLN A 54 -9.58 8.29 -7.63
CA GLN A 54 -11.03 8.22 -7.58
C GLN A 54 -11.61 8.51 -8.97
N GLY A 55 -12.40 7.56 -9.48
CA GLY A 55 -12.93 7.66 -10.84
C GLY A 55 -11.82 7.61 -11.90
N VAL A 56 -11.92 8.50 -12.90
CA VAL A 56 -11.03 8.47 -14.07
C VAL A 56 -9.80 9.37 -13.87
N ASP A 57 -9.94 10.48 -13.14
CA ASP A 57 -8.99 11.59 -13.16
C ASP A 57 -8.78 12.31 -11.81
N HIS A 58 -9.49 11.93 -10.75
CA HIS A 58 -9.30 12.56 -9.44
C HIS A 58 -8.19 11.85 -8.68
N ILE A 59 -7.02 12.49 -8.63
CA ILE A 59 -5.86 12.01 -7.87
C ILE A 59 -5.76 12.84 -6.59
N PHE A 60 -5.47 12.16 -5.48
CA PHE A 60 -5.16 12.79 -4.21
C PHE A 60 -3.89 12.18 -3.62
N LEU A 61 -3.10 13.01 -2.93
CA LEU A 61 -1.89 12.56 -2.24
C LEU A 61 -1.93 13.00 -0.78
N TYR A 62 -1.75 12.08 0.15
CA TYR A 62 -1.77 12.36 1.58
C TYR A 62 -0.53 11.80 2.27
N ASN A 63 -0.04 12.51 3.29
CA ASN A 63 0.88 11.94 4.27
C ASN A 63 0.05 11.38 5.43
N ILE A 64 -0.11 10.06 5.50
CA ILE A 64 -0.95 9.37 6.49
C ILE A 64 -0.34 9.37 7.89
N THR A 65 0.98 9.56 8.00
CA THR A 65 1.64 9.66 9.31
C THR A 65 1.39 11.04 9.94
N ALA A 66 1.45 12.11 9.15
CA ALA A 66 1.18 13.47 9.61
C ALA A 66 -0.30 13.84 9.60
N ASP A 67 -1.07 13.26 8.68
CA ASP A 67 -2.50 13.49 8.47
C ASP A 67 -3.27 12.17 8.27
N PRO A 68 -3.50 11.41 9.36
CA PRO A 68 -4.28 10.16 9.29
C PRO A 68 -5.71 10.34 8.80
N GLY A 69 -6.22 11.58 8.82
CA GLY A 69 -7.58 11.93 8.41
C GLY A 69 -7.71 12.37 6.96
N GLU A 70 -6.62 12.39 6.18
CA GLU A 70 -6.63 12.69 4.74
C GLU A 70 -7.31 14.03 4.41
N LYS A 71 -7.01 15.07 5.20
CA LYS A 71 -7.65 16.39 5.09
C LYS A 71 -6.86 17.36 4.21
N ASN A 72 -5.55 17.16 4.11
CA ASN A 72 -4.63 18.05 3.41
C ASN A 72 -4.06 17.32 2.19
N ASP A 73 -4.67 17.57 1.03
CA ASP A 73 -4.14 17.07 -0.25
C ASP A 73 -2.81 17.75 -0.59
N LEU A 74 -1.78 16.93 -0.80
CA LEU A 74 -0.41 17.30 -1.09
C LEU A 74 -0.05 17.19 -2.58
N LEU A 75 -1.03 16.91 -3.45
CA LEU A 75 -0.76 16.65 -4.87
C LEU A 75 -0.05 17.83 -5.55
N LYS A 76 -0.40 19.07 -5.20
CA LYS A 76 0.20 20.27 -5.80
C LYS A 76 1.61 20.54 -5.29
N GLU A 77 1.87 20.17 -4.04
CA GLU A 77 3.15 20.35 -3.36
C GLU A 77 4.16 19.27 -3.74
N MET A 78 3.68 18.04 -4.01
CA MET A 78 4.52 16.86 -4.26
C MET A 78 4.09 16.07 -5.51
N PRO A 79 3.99 16.70 -6.69
CA PRO A 79 3.51 16.02 -7.91
C PRO A 79 4.41 14.88 -8.36
N ASP A 80 5.73 15.01 -8.16
CA ASP A 80 6.69 13.96 -8.54
C ASP A 80 6.52 12.68 -7.71
N GLU A 81 6.17 12.80 -6.43
CA GLU A 81 5.88 11.64 -5.58
C GLU A 81 4.56 10.98 -5.95
N ALA A 82 3.56 11.77 -6.37
CA ALA A 82 2.32 11.22 -6.90
C ALA A 82 2.58 10.37 -8.16
N VAL A 83 3.39 10.86 -9.11
CA VAL A 83 3.75 10.11 -10.32
C VAL A 83 4.48 8.81 -9.99
N LYS A 84 5.41 8.84 -9.02
CA LYS A 84 6.12 7.62 -8.58
C LYS A 84 5.18 6.58 -7.97
N LEU A 85 4.28 7.01 -7.10
CA LEU A 85 3.31 6.12 -6.46
C LEU A 85 2.29 5.57 -7.46
N GLU A 86 1.83 6.39 -8.40
CA GLU A 86 0.95 5.95 -9.48
C GLU A 86 1.63 4.88 -10.35
N ALA A 87 2.88 5.10 -10.78
CA ALA A 87 3.64 4.12 -11.53
C ALA A 87 3.83 2.80 -10.74
N LEU A 88 4.11 2.90 -9.44
CA LEU A 88 4.24 1.75 -8.56
C LEU A 88 2.91 0.98 -8.40
N LEU A 89 1.79 1.69 -8.31
CA LEU A 89 0.46 1.09 -8.24
C LEU A 89 0.18 0.24 -9.48
N TYR A 90 0.35 0.81 -10.68
CA TYR A 90 0.14 0.06 -11.92
C TYR A 90 1.12 -1.10 -12.10
N SER A 91 2.38 -0.93 -11.68
CA SER A 91 3.34 -2.04 -11.69
C SER A 91 2.89 -3.21 -10.80
N LYS A 92 2.27 -2.93 -9.65
CA LYS A 92 1.80 -3.97 -8.71
C LYS A 92 0.48 -4.59 -9.14
N GLU A 93 -0.46 -3.81 -9.69
CA GLU A 93 -1.70 -4.37 -10.25
C GLU A 93 -1.40 -5.44 -11.32
N ASN A 94 -0.41 -5.20 -12.20
CA ASN A 94 -0.03 -6.16 -13.25
C ASN A 94 0.69 -7.42 -12.72
N GLU A 95 1.22 -7.41 -11.49
CA GLU A 95 1.84 -8.59 -10.87
C GLU A 95 0.79 -9.54 -10.25
N ASP A 96 -0.40 -9.02 -9.92
CA ASP A 96 -1.48 -9.74 -9.24
C ASP A 96 -2.56 -10.28 -10.21
N GLU A 97 -2.47 -10.00 -11.52
CA GLU A 97 -3.29 -10.59 -12.62
C GLU A 97 -2.65 -11.85 -13.22
#